data_AF-A0A6N9BDV6-F1
#
_entry.id   AF-A0A6N9BDV6-F1
#
_cell.length_a   1.000
_cell.length_b   1.000
_cell.length_c   1.000
_cell.angle_alpha   90.00
_cell.angle_beta   90.00
_cell.angle_gamma   90.00
#
_symmetry.space_group_name_H-M   'P 1'
#
loop_
_entity.id
_entity.type
_entity.pdbx_description
1 polymer ?
#
loop_
_entity_poly.entity_id
_entity_poly.type
_entity_poly.pdbx_seq_one_letter_code
_entity_poly.pdbx_strand_id
1 'polypeptide(L)'
;MCKRIYAAILLAAVLLGVAACGTAKSARTERNFTAARAPGSALPAAPGSTLTIAKESVSVRIGYGDYDLETLTVTPPGPGPFPLAVISHGVPFGGETARRKIRLRRYLPLAEDFARRGYKAVVFARTR
;
A
#
# COMPACT_ATOMS: atom_id res chain seq x y z
N MET A 1 33.55 -27.38 -44.65
CA MET A 1 32.56 -26.47 -45.26
C MET A 1 31.43 -26.03 -44.30
N CYS A 2 31.62 -26.01 -42.97
CA CYS A 2 30.52 -25.70 -42.01
C CYS A 2 30.68 -24.40 -41.18
N LYS A 3 31.70 -23.57 -41.43
CA LYS A 3 31.96 -22.36 -40.62
C LYS A 3 31.44 -21.04 -41.23
N ARG A 4 30.94 -21.05 -42.46
CA ARG A 4 30.50 -19.83 -43.17
C ARG A 4 29.01 -19.49 -42.99
N ILE A 5 28.21 -20.43 -42.50
CA ILE A 5 26.75 -20.25 -42.36
C ILE A 5 26.40 -19.53 -41.05
N TYR A 6 27.15 -19.77 -39.96
CA TYR A 6 26.89 -19.14 -38.65
C TYR A 6 27.20 -17.64 -38.60
N ALA A 7 28.15 -17.15 -39.41
CA ALA A 7 28.52 -15.74 -39.43
C ALA A 7 27.45 -14.84 -40.08
N ALA A 8 26.65 -15.37 -41.00
CA ALA A 8 25.61 -14.61 -41.69
C ALA A 8 24.36 -14.39 -40.81
N ILE A 9 24.05 -15.32 -39.91
CA ILE A 9 22.88 -15.23 -39.02
C ILE A 9 23.14 -14.26 -37.87
N LEU A 10 24.39 -14.13 -37.42
CA LEU A 10 24.78 -13.22 -36.33
C LEU A 10 24.82 -11.74 -36.74
N LEU A 11 24.92 -11.44 -38.04
CA LEU A 11 24.96 -10.06 -38.54
C LEU A 11 23.56 -9.45 -38.76
N ALA A 12 22.52 -10.27 -38.91
CA ALA A 12 21.14 -9.80 -39.14
C ALA A 12 20.42 -9.37 -37.85
N ALA A 13 20.84 -9.86 -36.68
CA ALA A 13 20.18 -9.54 -35.41
C ALA A 13 20.61 -8.20 -34.79
N VAL A 14 21.75 -7.63 -35.22
CA VAL A 14 22.30 -6.39 -34.64
C VAL A 14 21.70 -5.13 -35.29
N LEU A 15 21.02 -5.26 -36.45
CA LEU A 15 20.53 -4.11 -37.23
C LEU A 15 19.04 -3.77 -37.05
N LEU A 16 18.28 -4.45 -36.18
CA LEU A 16 16.84 -4.18 -35.99
C LEU A 16 16.42 -3.67 -34.60
N GLY A 17 17.38 -3.30 -33.73
CA GLY A 17 17.11 -3.09 -32.31
C GLY A 17 17.16 -1.66 -31.75
N VAL A 18 17.34 -0.61 -32.57
CA VAL A 18 17.31 0.77 -32.05
C VAL A 18 15.86 1.24 -31.98
N ALA A 19 15.24 0.84 -30.87
CA ALA A 19 13.92 1.25 -30.45
C ALA A 19 13.82 2.78 -30.40
N ALA A 20 12.71 3.27 -30.95
CA ALA A 20 12.27 4.65 -30.88
C ALA A 20 12.35 5.19 -29.44
N CYS A 21 13.23 6.17 -29.22
CA CYS A 21 13.13 7.06 -28.07
C CYS A 21 12.01 8.06 -28.35
N GLY A 22 10.77 7.59 -28.22
CA GLY A 22 9.60 8.46 -28.20
C GLY A 22 9.58 9.24 -26.90
N THR A 23 9.67 10.57 -26.99
CA THR A 23 9.36 11.49 -25.90
C THR A 23 7.87 11.38 -25.56
N ALA A 24 7.52 10.37 -24.76
CA ALA A 24 6.22 10.28 -24.13
C ALA A 24 6.13 11.37 -23.06
N LYS A 25 5.70 12.56 -23.49
CA LYS A 25 5.26 13.65 -22.62
C LYS A 25 4.13 13.06 -21.77
N SER A 26 4.42 12.75 -20.51
CA SER A 26 3.46 12.21 -19.55
C SER A 26 2.25 13.14 -19.51
N ALA A 27 1.20 12.78 -20.22
CA ALA A 27 -0.10 13.39 -20.07
C ALA A 27 -0.57 13.00 -18.68
N ARG A 28 -0.32 13.89 -17.72
CA ARG A 28 -0.92 13.88 -16.39
C ARG A 28 -2.42 13.99 -16.61
N THR A 29 -3.05 12.85 -16.87
CA THR A 29 -4.50 12.71 -16.85
C THR A 29 -4.88 12.90 -15.40
N GLU A 30 -5.30 14.11 -15.06
CA GLU A 30 -6.02 14.40 -13.83
C GLU A 30 -7.31 13.58 -13.87
N ARG A 31 -7.20 12.31 -13.46
CA ARG A 31 -8.37 11.53 -13.10
C ARG A 31 -8.92 12.21 -11.87
N ASN A 32 -9.92 13.05 -12.09
CA ASN A 32 -10.80 13.57 -11.06
C ASN A 32 -11.33 12.35 -10.29
N PHE A 33 -10.69 12.04 -9.17
CA PHE A 33 -11.23 11.10 -8.21
C PHE A 33 -12.44 11.79 -7.62
N THR A 34 -13.61 11.59 -8.21
CA THR A 34 -14.87 11.76 -7.51
C THR A 34 -14.86 10.78 -6.35
N ALA A 35 -14.42 11.25 -5.19
CA ALA A 35 -14.54 10.52 -3.94
C ALA A 35 -16.02 10.15 -3.79
N ALA A 36 -16.34 8.86 -3.95
CA ALA A 36 -17.67 8.37 -3.64
C ALA A 36 -17.94 8.78 -2.19
N ARG A 37 -18.96 9.62 -1.97
CA ARG A 37 -19.47 9.93 -0.65
C ARG A 37 -19.91 8.60 -0.04
N ALA A 38 -19.14 8.07 0.90
CA ALA A 38 -19.54 6.87 1.62
C ALA A 38 -20.94 7.12 2.22
N PRO A 39 -21.91 6.20 2.04
CA PRO A 39 -23.18 6.26 2.75
C PRO A 39 -22.91 5.91 4.22
N GLY A 40 -22.40 6.89 4.94
CA GLY A 40 -22.11 6.80 6.35
C GLY A 40 -22.40 8.15 6.93
N SER A 41 -23.65 8.35 7.35
CA SER A 41 -23.96 9.28 8.43
C SER A 41 -23.29 8.75 9.70
N ALA A 42 -21.96 8.70 9.73
CA ALA A 42 -21.23 8.72 10.97
C ALA A 42 -21.51 10.12 11.53
N LEU A 43 -22.45 10.21 12.48
CA LEU A 43 -22.53 11.40 13.31
C LEU A 43 -21.10 11.70 13.76
N PRO A 44 -20.64 12.96 13.68
CA PRO A 44 -19.34 13.32 14.23
C PRO A 44 -19.28 12.76 15.63
N ALA A 45 -18.26 11.95 15.89
CA ALA A 45 -18.08 11.30 17.18
C ALA A 45 -18.19 12.39 18.25
N ALA A 46 -19.17 12.25 19.15
CA ALA A 46 -19.44 13.28 20.14
C ALA A 46 -18.14 13.59 20.91
N PRO A 47 -17.81 14.86 21.15
CA PRO A 47 -16.59 15.20 21.88
C PRO A 47 -16.56 14.46 23.22
N GLY A 48 -15.54 13.61 23.42
CA GLY A 48 -15.41 12.74 24.61
C GLY A 48 -15.67 11.24 24.35
N SER A 49 -15.99 10.84 23.13
CA SER A 49 -16.24 9.44 22.81
C SER A 49 -14.94 8.62 22.73
N THR A 50 -14.84 7.55 23.53
CA THR A 50 -13.65 6.69 23.65
C THR A 50 -13.38 5.92 22.35
N LEU A 51 -12.18 6.09 21.78
CA LEU A 51 -11.69 5.28 20.67
C LEU A 51 -11.29 3.89 21.18
N THR A 52 -11.63 2.84 20.46
CA THR A 52 -11.17 1.48 20.77
C THR A 52 -9.89 1.18 19.99
N ILE A 53 -8.80 0.93 20.70
CA ILE A 53 -7.49 0.59 20.11
C ILE A 53 -7.21 -0.89 20.37
N ALA A 54 -6.96 -1.65 19.31
CA ALA A 54 -6.57 -3.06 19.37
C ALA A 54 -5.25 -3.26 18.62
N LYS A 55 -4.41 -4.16 19.14
CA LYS A 55 -3.17 -4.59 18.51
C LYS A 55 -3.17 -6.11 18.39
N GLU A 56 -3.00 -6.62 17.19
CA GLU A 56 -3.09 -8.04 16.88
C GLU A 56 -1.95 -8.46 15.94
N SER A 57 -1.70 -9.77 15.85
CA SER A 57 -0.82 -10.34 14.83
C SER A 57 -1.66 -11.25 13.95
N VAL A 58 -1.63 -11.02 12.65
CA VAL A 58 -2.45 -11.70 11.66
C VAL A 58 -1.53 -12.37 10.65
N SER A 59 -1.61 -13.70 10.56
CA SER A 59 -0.94 -14.46 9.50
C SER A 59 -1.79 -14.40 8.24
N VAL A 60 -1.20 -13.89 7.15
CA VAL A 60 -1.85 -13.76 5.85
C VAL A 60 -1.02 -14.42 4.77
N ARG A 61 -1.70 -15.05 3.81
CA ARG A 61 -1.06 -15.62 2.63
C ARG A 61 -1.15 -14.62 1.48
N ILE A 62 0.01 -14.18 0.98
CA ILE A 62 0.12 -13.22 -0.13
C ILE A 62 0.86 -13.94 -1.26
N GLY A 63 0.14 -14.27 -2.34
CA GLY A 63 0.66 -15.15 -3.39
C GLY A 63 0.99 -16.54 -2.84
N TYR A 64 2.26 -16.94 -2.94
CA TYR A 64 2.76 -18.24 -2.45
C TYR A 64 3.50 -18.15 -1.10
N GLY A 65 3.57 -16.97 -0.49
CA GLY A 65 4.26 -16.77 0.78
C GLY A 65 3.28 -16.57 1.94
N ASP A 66 3.62 -17.11 3.10
CA ASP A 66 2.98 -16.81 4.37
C ASP A 66 3.72 -15.66 5.07
N TYR A 67 2.94 -14.69 5.56
CA TYR A 67 3.46 -13.48 6.20
C TYR A 67 2.75 -13.21 7.51
N ASP A 68 3.52 -12.88 8.54
CA ASP A 68 2.98 -12.39 9.81
C ASP A 68 2.96 -10.86 9.81
N LEU A 69 1.75 -10.31 9.85
CA LEU A 69 1.51 -8.88 9.94
C LEU A 69 1.12 -8.51 11.36
N GLU A 70 1.84 -7.56 11.93
CA GLU A 70 1.36 -6.83 13.10
C GLU A 70 0.33 -5.80 12.63
N THR A 71 -0.80 -5.75 13.32
CA THR A 71 -1.91 -4.86 12.99
C THR A 71 -2.29 -4.00 14.19
N LEU A 72 -2.57 -2.72 13.92
CA LEU A 72 -3.11 -1.79 14.91
C LEU A 72 -4.41 -1.22 14.35
N THR A 73 -5.51 -1.51 15.04
CA THR A 73 -6.85 -1.10 14.65
C THR A 73 -7.32 -0.02 15.62
N VAL A 74 -7.78 1.11 15.09
CA VAL A 74 -8.45 2.16 15.83
C VAL A 74 -9.88 2.26 15.32
N THR A 75 -10.83 1.95 16.20
CA THR A 75 -12.25 1.89 15.87
C THR A 75 -12.95 3.13 16.47
N PRO A 76 -13.70 3.89 15.65
CA PRO A 76 -14.54 4.96 16.16
C PRO A 76 -15.67 4.39 17.04
N PRO A 77 -16.25 5.20 17.92
CA PRO A 77 -17.38 4.78 18.73
C PRO A 77 -18.65 4.66 17.89
N GLY A 78 -19.53 3.74 18.28
CA GLY A 78 -20.82 3.49 17.63
C GLY A 78 -20.94 2.08 17.06
N PRO A 79 -22.12 1.71 16.55
CA PRO A 79 -22.41 0.36 16.08
C PRO A 79 -21.88 0.02 14.67
N GLY A 80 -21.39 1.01 13.92
CA GLY A 80 -20.97 0.83 12.51
C GLY A 80 -22.14 0.74 11.53
N PRO A 81 -21.91 0.47 10.22
CA PRO A 81 -20.62 0.18 9.58
C PRO A 81 -19.74 1.42 9.41
N PHE A 82 -18.42 1.21 9.39
CA PHE A 82 -17.45 2.29 9.22
C PHE A 82 -16.70 2.15 7.89
N PRO A 83 -16.44 3.26 7.17
CA PRO A 83 -15.47 3.23 6.08
C PRO A 83 -14.08 2.84 6.62
N LEU A 84 -13.33 2.09 5.81
CA LEU A 84 -12.01 1.58 6.19
C LEU A 84 -10.90 2.53 5.72
N ALA A 85 -10.03 2.96 6.63
CA ALA A 85 -8.80 3.66 6.31
C ALA A 85 -7.60 2.72 6.53
N VAL A 86 -6.86 2.44 5.46
CA VAL A 86 -5.70 1.54 5.50
C VAL A 86 -4.41 2.35 5.49
N ILE A 87 -3.57 2.17 6.50
CA ILE A 87 -2.28 2.85 6.65
C ILE A 87 -1.18 1.80 6.52
N SER A 88 -0.29 2.01 5.55
CA SER A 88 0.88 1.14 5.32
C SER A 88 2.18 1.92 5.53
N HIS A 89 3.24 1.25 5.96
CA HIS A 89 4.51 1.89 6.30
C HIS A 89 5.47 2.13 5.13
N GLY A 90 5.07 1.81 3.89
CA GLY A 90 5.95 1.91 2.72
C GLY A 90 7.22 1.07 2.84
N VAL A 91 8.21 1.32 1.97
CA VAL A 91 9.52 0.67 2.04
C VAL A 91 10.46 1.55 2.86
N PRO A 92 10.98 1.08 4.02
CA PRO A 92 11.90 1.87 4.81
C PRO A 92 13.27 1.97 4.15
N PHE A 93 13.92 3.13 4.31
CA PHE A 93 15.33 3.31 3.97
C PHE A 93 16.19 2.38 4.82
N GLY A 94 17.00 1.53 4.19
CA GLY A 94 17.81 0.50 4.87
C GLY A 94 17.30 -0.94 4.68
N GLY A 95 16.24 -1.16 3.90
CA GLY A 95 15.83 -2.51 3.47
C GLY A 95 15.26 -3.38 4.58
N GLU A 96 15.54 -4.68 4.54
CA GLU A 96 14.87 -5.68 5.40
C GLU A 96 15.14 -5.48 6.90
N THR A 97 16.37 -5.10 7.26
CA THR A 97 16.72 -4.82 8.66
C THR A 97 15.99 -3.60 9.22
N ALA A 98 15.67 -2.63 8.37
CA ALA A 98 14.89 -1.45 8.74
C ALA A 98 13.39 -1.78 8.89
N ARG A 99 12.86 -2.72 8.10
CA ARG A 99 11.46 -3.19 8.22
C ARG A 99 11.15 -3.75 9.61
N ARG A 100 12.03 -4.61 10.14
CA ARG A 100 11.89 -5.19 11.49
C ARG A 100 11.92 -4.17 12.63
N LYS A 101 12.39 -2.95 12.37
CA LYS A 101 12.45 -1.85 13.34
C LYS A 101 11.21 -0.96 13.32
N ILE A 102 10.28 -1.18 12.38
CA ILE A 102 9.03 -0.42 12.31
C ILE A 102 8.21 -0.69 13.59
N ARG A 103 7.53 0.35 14.07
CA ARG A 103 6.68 0.30 15.27
C ARG A 103 5.34 0.92 14.92
N LEU A 104 4.26 0.13 14.99
CA LEU A 104 2.93 0.59 14.61
C LEU A 104 2.45 1.79 15.43
N ARG A 105 2.91 1.90 16.68
CA ARG A 105 2.59 3.04 17.56
C ARG A 105 2.94 4.40 16.95
N ARG A 106 3.91 4.47 16.02
CA ARG A 106 4.24 5.72 15.32
C ARG A 106 3.11 6.24 14.42
N TYR A 107 2.22 5.35 13.99
CA TYR A 107 1.05 5.69 13.16
C TYR A 107 -0.21 5.91 13.97
N LEU A 108 -0.17 5.74 15.30
CA LEU A 108 -1.35 5.86 16.16
C LEU A 108 -2.00 7.25 16.06
N PRO A 109 -1.28 8.40 16.11
CA PRO A 109 -1.91 9.71 15.96
C PRO A 109 -2.67 9.86 14.64
N LEU A 110 -2.08 9.38 13.53
CA LEU A 110 -2.73 9.40 12.22
C LEU A 110 -3.98 8.50 12.19
N ALA A 111 -3.91 7.31 12.79
CA ALA A 111 -5.04 6.39 12.87
C ALA A 111 -6.18 6.95 13.74
N GLU A 112 -5.84 7.64 14.83
CA GLU A 112 -6.82 8.35 15.67
C GLU A 112 -7.51 9.48 14.91
N ASP A 113 -6.80 10.24 14.08
CA ASP A 113 -7.40 11.30 13.27
C ASP A 113 -8.44 10.75 12.28
N PHE A 114 -8.17 9.60 11.66
CA PHE A 114 -9.15 8.91 10.82
C PHE A 114 -10.35 8.41 11.64
N ALA A 115 -10.11 7.84 12.82
CA ALA A 115 -11.17 7.38 13.71
C ALA A 115 -12.06 8.53 14.20
N ARG A 116 -11.48 9.67 14.56
CA ARG A 116 -12.24 10.89 14.92
C ARG A 116 -13.10 11.40 13.77
N ARG A 117 -12.74 11.08 12.51
CA ARG A 117 -13.53 11.40 11.31
C ARG A 117 -14.55 10.30 10.94
N GLY A 118 -14.68 9.27 11.76
CA GLY A 118 -15.65 8.18 11.57
C GLY A 118 -15.13 6.98 10.76
N TYR A 119 -13.82 6.90 10.46
CA TYR A 119 -13.23 5.77 9.75
C TYR A 119 -12.69 4.73 10.73
N LYS A 120 -12.90 3.45 10.46
CA LYS A 120 -12.11 2.40 11.12
C LYS A 120 -10.72 2.41 10.51
N ALA A 121 -9.71 2.80 11.28
CA ALA A 121 -8.34 2.88 10.79
C ALA A 121 -7.57 1.60 11.13
N VAL A 122 -6.86 1.05 10.15
CA VAL A 122 -6.03 -0.15 10.32
C VAL A 122 -4.63 0.13 9.79
N VAL A 123 -3.64 -0.06 10.65
CA VAL A 123 -2.21 0.04 10.33
C VAL A 123 -1.65 -1.36 10.22
N PHE A 124 -0.93 -1.65 9.14
CA PHE A 124 -0.25 -2.93 8.95
C PHE A 124 1.27 -2.73 8.97
N ALA A 125 1.99 -3.61 9.66
CA ALA A 125 3.42 -3.76 9.45
C ALA A 125 3.87 -5.21 9.40
N ARG A 126 4.88 -5.47 8.57
CA ARG A 126 5.51 -6.78 8.52
C ARG A 126 6.55 -6.90 9.64
N THR A 127 6.36 -7.88 10.51
CA THR A 127 7.24 -8.11 11.66
C THR A 127 8.25 -9.24 11.44
N ARG A 128 7.97 -10.20 10.53
CA ARG A 128 8.88 -11.29 10.15
C ARG A 128 8.88 -11.60 8.66
#